data_AF-A0A6G0VMW9-F1
#
_entry.id   AF-A0A6G0VMW9-F1
#
_cell.length_a   1.000
_cell.length_b   1.000
_cell.length_c   1.000
_cell.angle_alpha   90.00
_cell.angle_beta   90.00
_cell.angle_gamma   90.00
#
_symmetry.space_group_name_H-M   'P 1'
#
loop_
_entity.id
_entity.type
_entity.pdbx_description
1 polymer ?
#
loop_
_entity_poly.entity_id
_entity_poly.type
_entity_poly.pdbx_seq_one_letter_code
_entity_poly.pdbx_strand_id
1 'polypeptide(L)' 'DLVQCYYCGLLLVNWEENDEVWQQHAMHNPKCVYVLLYKGAQFIENVKNEFNEIRNNRSNSNEQVHRCKTE' A
#
# COMPACT_ATOMS: atom_id res chain seq x y z
N ASP A 1 -0.81 15.05 8.03
CA ASP A 1 0.34 14.13 7.85
C ASP A 1 0.56 13.73 6.38
N LEU A 2 0.32 14.65 5.43
CA LEU A 2 0.51 14.37 4.00
C LEU A 2 2.01 14.24 3.69
N VAL A 3 2.40 13.13 3.07
CA VAL A 3 3.77 12.84 2.65
C VAL A 3 3.77 12.50 1.17
N GLN A 4 4.73 13.06 0.43
CA GLN A 4 4.95 12.76 -0.97
C GLN A 4 6.21 11.93 -1.17
N CYS A 5 6.12 10.88 -1.98
CA CYS A 5 7.31 10.23 -2.50
C CYS A 5 8.03 11.17 -3.48
N TYR A 6 9.29 11.51 -3.16
CA TYR A 6 10.10 12.37 -4.01
C TYR A 6 10.39 11.80 -5.41
N TYR A 7 10.32 10.47 -5.57
CA TYR A 7 10.67 9.79 -6.82
C TYR A 7 9.46 9.62 -7.76
N CYS A 8 8.34 9.09 -7.25
CA CYS A 8 7.17 8.78 -8.08
C CYS A 8 6.01 9.76 -7.90
N GLY A 9 6.13 10.72 -6.97
CA GLY A 9 5.09 11.71 -6.69
C GLY A 9 3.88 11.19 -5.91
N LEU A 10 3.86 9.90 -5.52
CA LEU A 10 2.77 9.32 -4.74
C LEU A 10 2.54 10.11 -3.45
N LEU A 11 1.31 10.53 -3.22
CA LEU A 11 0.86 11.22 -2.01
C LEU A 11 0.16 10.21 -1.08
N LEU A 12 0.56 10.19 0.19
CA LEU A 12 -0.03 9.37 1.24
C LEU A 12 -0.37 10.25 2.45
N VAL A 13 -1.51 10.02 3.07
CA VAL A 13 -2.10 10.85 4.15
C VAL A 13 -2.90 9.95 5.10
N ASN A 14 -3.21 10.44 6.31
CA ASN A 14 -3.90 9.71 7.37
C ASN A 14 -3.12 8.47 7.85
N TRP A 15 -1.85 8.67 8.16
CA TRP A 15 -0.96 7.66 8.72
C TRP A 15 -1.40 7.30 10.15
N GLU A 16 -1.42 6.00 10.43
CA GLU A 16 -1.64 5.44 11.75
C GLU A 16 -0.29 4.98 12.38
N GLU A 17 -0.25 4.82 13.70
CA GLU A 17 0.99 4.45 14.42
C GLU A 17 1.58 3.10 13.95
N ASN A 18 0.74 2.22 13.41
CA ASN A 18 1.15 0.89 12.93
C ASN A 18 1.37 0.83 11.41
N ASP A 19 1.28 1.96 10.70
CA ASP A 19 1.48 1.98 9.26
C ASP A 19 2.96 1.83 8.88
N GLU A 20 3.25 0.80 8.09
CA GLU A 20 4.58 0.57 7.54
C GLU A 20 4.76 1.32 6.22
N VAL A 21 5.63 2.33 6.21
CA VAL A 21 5.87 3.23 5.07
C VAL A 21 6.13 2.47 3.76
N TRP A 22 6.96 1.42 3.81
CA TRP A 22 7.30 0.63 2.62
C TRP A 22 6.12 -0.20 2.11
N GLN A 23 5.31 -0.75 3.02
CA GLN A 23 4.13 -1.53 2.65
C GLN A 23 3.08 -0.61 2.05
N GLN A 24 2.77 0.53 2.70
CA GLN A 24 1.84 1.53 2.18
C GLN A 24 2.26 2.00 0.78
N HIS A 25 3.54 2.31 0.58
CA HIS A 25 4.04 2.71 -0.73
C HIS A 25 3.94 1.59 -1.78
N ALA A 26 4.39 0.36 -1.47
CA ALA A 26 4.32 -0.75 -2.41
C ALA A 26 2.88 -1.14 -2.78
N MET A 27 1.96 -1.03 -1.82
CA MET A 27 0.53 -1.27 -2.02
C MET A 27 -0.08 -0.23 -2.98
N HIS A 28 0.21 1.06 -2.76
CA HIS A 28 -0.38 2.15 -3.54
C HIS A 28 0.30 2.43 -4.88
N ASN A 29 1.62 2.21 -5.00
CA ASN A 29 2.34 2.31 -6.27
C ASN A 29 3.44 1.24 -6.40
N PRO A 30 3.08 0.00 -6.77
CA PRO A 30 4.04 -1.10 -6.90
C PRO A 30 5.02 -0.96 -8.07
N LYS A 31 4.84 0.06 -8.93
CA LYS A 31 5.74 0.34 -10.06
C LYS A 31 6.77 1.41 -9.72
N CYS A 32 6.78 1.93 -8.49
CA CYS A 32 7.76 2.91 -8.06
C CYS A 32 9.17 2.30 -8.14
N VAL A 33 10.02 2.85 -9.01
CA VAL A 33 11.40 2.39 -9.20
C VAL A 33 12.20 2.52 -7.90
N TYR A 34 11.94 3.55 -7.09
CA TYR A 34 12.59 3.69 -5.79
C TYR A 34 12.27 2.52 -4.84
N VAL A 35 11.00 2.13 -4.74
CA VAL A 35 10.62 0.95 -3.94
C VAL A 35 11.23 -0.32 -4.51
N LEU A 36 11.21 -0.48 -5.84
CA LEU A 36 11.81 -1.63 -6.51
C LEU A 36 13.31 -1.75 -6.22
N LEU A 37 14.06 -0.63 -6.28
CA LEU A 37 15.50 -0.61 -6.04
C LEU A 37 15.86 -0.90 -4.58
N TYR A 38 15.11 -0.37 -3.61
CA TYR A 38 15.46 -0.47 -2.19
C TYR A 38 14.87 -1.70 -1.48
N LYS A 39 13.71 -2.19 -1.91
CA LYS A 39 13.02 -3.33 -1.28
C LYS A 39 12.97 -4.57 -2.15
N GLY A 40 13.16 -4.43 -3.47
CA GLY A 40 13.15 -5.54 -4.41
C GLY A 40 11.75 -5.95 -4.87
N ALA A 41 11.70 -6.71 -5.97
CA ALA A 41 10.46 -7.16 -6.58
C ALA A 41 9.68 -8.14 -5.69
N GLN A 42 10.37 -9.03 -4.98
CA GLN A 42 9.75 -10.01 -4.10
C GLN A 42 8.97 -9.34 -2.96
N PHE A 43 9.50 -8.25 -2.39
CA PHE A 43 8.78 -7.47 -1.38
C PHE A 43 7.46 -6.91 -1.93
N ILE A 44 7.50 -6.33 -3.13
CA ILE A 44 6.32 -5.75 -3.78
C ILE A 44 5.27 -6.83 -4.06
N GLU A 45 5.71 -8.01 -4.50
CA GLU A 45 4.83 -9.14 -4.76
C GLU A 45 4.17 -9.66 -3.48
N ASN A 46 4.93 -9.81 -2.40
CA ASN A 46 4.39 -10.23 -1.11
C ASN A 46 3.32 -9.26 -0.60
N VAL A 47 3.59 -7.95 -0.63
CA VAL A 47 2.62 -6.91 -0.20
C VAL A 47 1.33 -6.98 -1.03
N LYS A 48 1.43 -7.19 -2.35
CA LYS A 48 0.25 -7.36 -3.21
C LYS A 48 -0.56 -8.61 -2.85
N ASN A 49 0.13 -9.72 -2.60
CA ASN A 49 -0.52 -10.98 -2.28
C ASN A 49 -1.25 -10.88 -0.94
N GLU A 50 -0.59 -10.34 0.09
CA GLU A 50 -1.20 -10.07 1.40
C GLU A 50 -2.45 -9.20 1.27
N PHE A 51 -2.39 -8.12 0.48
CA PHE A 51 -3.54 -7.25 0.25
C PHE A 51 -4.71 -7.98 -0.45
N ASN A 52 -4.41 -8.80 -1.45
CA ASN A 52 -5.41 -9.59 -2.17
C ASN A 52 -6.05 -10.65 -1.27
N GLU A 53 -5.28 -11.31 -0.42
CA GLU A 53 -5.79 -12.26 0.57
C GLU A 53 -6.75 -11.59 1.55
N ILE A 54 -6.37 -10.43 2.10
CA ILE A 54 -7.24 -9.63 2.97
C ILE A 54 -8.55 -9.29 2.24
N ARG A 55 -8.46 -8.84 0.98
CA ARG A 55 -9.64 -8.52 0.17
C ARG A 55 -10.54 -9.72 -0.09
N ASN A 56 -9.96 -10.87 -0.40
CA ASN A 56 -10.69 -12.11 -0.69
C ASN A 56 -11.38 -12.66 0.56
N ASN A 57 -10.70 -12.62 1.71
CA ASN A 57 -11.28 -13.04 3.00
C ASN A 57 -12.46 -12.15 3.41
N ARG A 58 -12.38 -10.84 3.14
CA ARG A 58 -13.49 -9.89 3.38
C ARG A 58 -14.65 -10.03 2.40
N SER A 59 -14.43 -10.57 1.21
CA SER A 59 -15.54 -10.88 0.29
C SER A 59 -16.42 -12.04 0.78
N ASN A 60 -15.92 -12.85 1.73
CA ASN A 60 -16.67 -13.92 2.40
C ASN A 60 -17.36 -13.48 3.70
N SER A 61 -17.15 -12.25 4.17
CA SER A 61 -17.72 -11.69 5.40
C SER A 61 -18.23 -10.27 5.12
N ASN A 62 -19.56 -10.07 5.08
CA ASN A 62 -20.25 -8.82 4.75
C ASN A 62 -19.94 -7.64 5.71
N GLU A 63 -18.70 -7.15 5.79
CA GLU A 63 -18.37 -5.94 6.55
C GLU A 63 -17.44 -4.98 5.79
N GLN A 64 -17.89 -3.72 5.81
CA GLN A 64 -17.37 -2.59 5.05
C GLN A 64 -15.93 -2.25 5.47
N VAL A 65 -15.01 -2.26 4.51
CA VAL A 65 -13.65 -1.77 4.75
C VAL A 65 -13.63 -0.26 4.57
N HIS A 66 -13.09 0.42 5.57
CA HIS A 66 -12.69 1.80 5.51
C HIS A 66 -11.84 2.07 4.26
N ARG A 67 -12.49 2.79 3.35
CA ARG A 67 -11.99 3.36 2.12
C ARG A 67 -10.81 4.27 2.42
N CYS A 68 -9.61 3.96 1.91
CA CYS A 68 -8.69 5.04 1.57
C CYS A 68 -9.23 5.67 0.29
N LYS A 69 -9.86 6.84 0.48
CA LYS A 69 -10.55 7.62 -0.55
C LYS A 69 -9.48 8.16 -1.49
N THR A 70 -9.37 7.56 -2.68
CA THR A 70 -8.92 8.34 -3.84
C THR A 70 -9.97 9.43 -4.06
N GLU A 71 -9.52 10.66 -4.26
CA GLU A 71 -10.36 11.78 -4.73
C GLU A 71 -11.16 11.38 -5.99
#